data_AF-A0A522V480-F1
#
_entry.id   AF-A0A522V480-F1
#
_cell.length_a   1.000
_cell.length_b   1.000
_cell.length_c   1.000
_cell.angle_alpha   90.00
_cell.angle_beta   90.00
_cell.angle_gamma   90.00
#
_symmetry.space_group_name_H-M   'P 1'
#
loop_
_entity.id
_entity.type
_entity.pdbx_description
1 polymer ?
#
loop_
_entity_poly.entity_id
_entity_poly.type
_entity_poly.pdbx_seq_one_letter_code
_entity_poly.pdbx_strand_id
1 'polypeptide(L)'
;METYTETTSWMERQPMITYHEIREISPEKARELIRKVLAKQGGDVSKTARILNISRPTVRRARDGELQDQSRRPLHSPTKTESRFEELIVQEAKRTGFRYRRLTWYLQKKLSIRFSEDTVKAILEPVEKA
;
A
#
# COMPACT_ATOMS: atom_id res chain seq x y z
N MET A 1 -16.34 47.73 -30.90
CA MET A 1 -15.73 47.86 -29.57
C MET A 1 -16.49 46.90 -28.66
N GLU A 2 -16.21 45.61 -28.75
CA GLU A 2 -16.76 44.57 -27.86
C GLU A 2 -16.06 43.25 -28.16
N THR A 3 -14.91 43.05 -27.53
CA THR A 3 -14.07 41.85 -27.68
C THR A 3 -13.63 41.38 -26.30
N TYR A 4 -14.54 41.08 -25.38
CA TYR A 4 -14.13 40.62 -24.03
C TYR A 4 -15.20 39.81 -23.27
N THR A 5 -15.96 38.93 -23.93
CA THR A 5 -16.90 38.03 -23.22
C THR A 5 -16.71 36.53 -23.50
N GLU A 6 -15.88 36.13 -24.47
CA GLU A 6 -15.72 34.71 -24.82
C GLU A 6 -14.50 34.01 -24.17
N THR A 7 -13.64 34.73 -23.46
CA THR A 7 -12.45 34.13 -22.82
C THR A 7 -12.73 33.42 -21.50
N THR A 8 -13.90 33.62 -20.88
CA THR A 8 -14.22 33.05 -19.55
C THR A 8 -14.89 31.68 -19.62
N SER A 9 -15.14 31.12 -20.82
CA SER A 9 -15.76 29.79 -20.96
C SER A 9 -14.80 28.62 -20.68
N TRP A 10 -13.49 28.80 -20.87
CA TRP A 10 -12.49 27.73 -20.70
C TRP A 10 -12.22 27.36 -19.23
N MET A 11 -12.73 28.14 -18.28
CA MET A 11 -12.64 27.85 -16.84
C MET A 11 -13.89 27.15 -16.29
N GLU A 12 -14.98 27.07 -17.06
CA GLU A 12 -16.30 26.78 -16.53
C GLU A 12 -16.82 25.38 -16.92
N ARG A 13 -16.03 24.37 -16.53
CA ARG A 13 -16.50 23.05 -16.07
C ARG A 13 -15.33 22.23 -15.53
N GLN A 14 -14.72 22.70 -14.44
CA GLN A 14 -14.00 21.77 -13.57
C GLN A 14 -15.02 20.71 -13.14
N PRO A 15 -14.76 19.40 -13.35
CA PRO A 15 -15.66 18.38 -12.82
C PRO A 15 -15.82 18.64 -11.31
N MET A 16 -17.07 18.73 -10.83
CA MET A 16 -17.41 19.00 -9.43
C MET A 16 -16.77 18.02 -8.43
N ILE A 17 -16.19 16.92 -8.95
CA ILE A 17 -15.45 15.95 -8.18
C ILE A 17 -14.11 15.71 -8.87
N THR A 18 -13.04 16.04 -8.17
CA THR A 18 -11.65 15.81 -8.56
C THR A 18 -11.27 14.34 -8.39
N TYR A 19 -10.23 13.90 -9.10
CA TYR A 19 -9.68 12.55 -8.91
C TYR A 19 -9.32 12.25 -7.44
N HIS A 20 -8.82 13.25 -6.72
CA HIS A 20 -8.34 13.11 -5.35
C HIS A 20 -9.48 12.83 -4.36
N GLU A 21 -10.61 13.51 -4.50
CA GLU A 21 -11.79 13.29 -3.66
C GLU A 21 -12.36 11.87 -3.84
N ILE A 22 -12.43 11.38 -5.09
CA ILE A 22 -12.88 10.01 -5.35
C ILE A 22 -11.87 9.01 -4.79
N ARG A 23 -10.56 9.32 -4.89
CA ARG A 23 -9.51 8.44 -4.40
C ARG A 23 -9.54 8.27 -2.89
N GLU A 24 -9.94 9.30 -2.15
CA GLU A 24 -10.10 9.24 -0.70
C GLU A 24 -11.25 8.32 -0.28
N ILE A 25 -12.36 8.36 -1.02
CA ILE A 25 -13.52 7.49 -0.77
C ILE A 25 -13.25 6.05 -1.24
N SER A 26 -12.81 5.90 -2.49
CA SER A 26 -12.57 4.61 -3.13
C SER A 26 -11.49 4.71 -4.22
N PRO A 27 -10.28 4.17 -3.97
CA PRO A 27 -9.20 4.14 -4.95
C PRO A 27 -9.56 3.41 -6.25
N GLU A 28 -10.37 2.35 -6.15
CA GLU A 28 -10.83 1.56 -7.31
C GLU A 28 -11.68 2.41 -8.25
N LYS A 29 -12.64 3.15 -7.71
CA LYS A 29 -13.50 4.05 -8.49
C LYS A 29 -12.71 5.20 -9.10
N ALA A 30 -11.68 5.69 -8.42
CA ALA A 30 -10.79 6.70 -8.98
C ALA A 30 -10.01 6.18 -10.20
N ARG A 31 -9.54 4.91 -10.17
CA ARG A 31 -8.88 4.28 -11.32
C ARG A 31 -9.85 3.95 -12.45
N GLU A 32 -11.07 3.50 -12.14
CA GLU A 32 -12.13 3.32 -13.15
C GLU A 32 -12.44 4.63 -13.88
N LEU A 33 -12.53 5.76 -13.16
CA LEU A 33 -12.74 7.08 -13.75
C LEU A 33 -11.62 7.42 -14.74
N ILE A 34 -10.35 7.21 -14.35
CA ILE A 34 -9.21 7.43 -15.25
C ILE A 34 -9.37 6.62 -16.53
N ARG A 35 -9.69 5.33 -16.44
CA ARG A 35 -9.87 4.46 -17.62
C ARG A 35 -11.00 4.92 -18.53
N LYS A 36 -12.13 5.35 -17.94
CA LYS A 36 -13.27 5.91 -18.70
C LYS A 36 -12.89 7.19 -19.44
N VAL A 37 -12.17 8.11 -18.79
CA VAL A 37 -11.71 9.34 -19.43
C VAL A 37 -10.65 9.05 -20.49
N LEU A 38 -9.72 8.13 -20.22
CA LEU A 38 -8.69 7.73 -21.17
C LEU A 38 -9.28 7.12 -22.45
N ALA A 39 -10.29 6.25 -22.32
CA ALA A 39 -10.99 5.66 -23.46
C ALA A 39 -11.69 6.74 -24.30
N LYS A 40 -12.33 7.74 -23.66
CA LYS A 40 -12.95 8.88 -24.36
C LYS A 40 -11.94 9.75 -25.10
N GLN A 41 -10.69 9.82 -24.63
CA GLN A 41 -9.61 10.60 -25.25
C GLN A 41 -8.79 9.79 -26.27
N GLY A 42 -9.24 8.61 -26.68
CA GLY A 42 -8.54 7.77 -27.66
C GLY A 42 -7.18 7.24 -27.15
N GLY A 43 -7.00 7.15 -25.83
CA GLY A 43 -5.75 6.66 -25.23
C GLY A 43 -4.68 7.73 -24.95
N ASP A 44 -4.96 9.02 -25.17
CA ASP A 44 -3.99 10.09 -24.91
C ASP A 44 -3.79 10.36 -23.40
N VAL A 45 -2.71 9.81 -22.86
CA VAL A 45 -2.29 9.96 -21.46
C VAL A 45 -2.08 11.42 -21.05
N SER A 46 -1.56 12.27 -21.94
CA SER A 46 -1.27 13.67 -21.61
C SER A 46 -2.54 14.50 -21.49
N LYS A 47 -3.50 14.29 -22.39
CA LYS A 47 -4.80 14.96 -22.33
C LYS A 47 -5.59 14.52 -21.11
N THR A 48 -5.67 13.21 -20.84
CA THR A 48 -6.36 12.68 -19.65
C THR A 48 -5.78 13.23 -18.34
N ALA A 49 -4.44 13.31 -18.23
CA ALA A 49 -3.77 13.87 -17.06
C ALA A 49 -4.13 15.34 -16.82
N ARG A 50 -4.19 16.15 -17.89
CA ARG A 50 -4.60 17.56 -17.80
C ARG A 50 -6.07 17.72 -17.42
N ILE A 51 -6.97 16.94 -18.01
CA ILE A 51 -8.42 16.98 -17.72
C ILE A 51 -8.71 16.64 -16.26
N LEU A 52 -8.03 15.64 -15.72
CA LEU A 52 -8.21 15.17 -14.35
C LEU A 52 -7.31 15.87 -13.32
N ASN A 53 -6.45 16.80 -13.76
CA ASN A 53 -5.44 17.48 -12.95
C ASN A 53 -4.54 16.53 -12.14
N ILE A 54 -4.04 15.46 -12.77
CA ILE A 54 -3.17 14.45 -12.16
C ILE A 54 -1.87 14.25 -12.92
N SER A 55 -0.92 13.55 -12.31
CA SER A 55 0.34 13.21 -12.96
C SER A 55 0.14 12.11 -14.02
N ARG A 56 0.91 12.22 -15.13
CA ARG A 56 0.94 11.20 -16.19
C ARG A 56 1.29 9.78 -15.68
N PRO A 57 2.22 9.59 -14.72
CA PRO A 57 2.47 8.28 -14.13
C PRO A 57 1.24 7.65 -13.45
N THR A 58 0.39 8.45 -12.80
CA THR A 58 -0.86 7.96 -12.20
C THR A 58 -1.82 7.42 -13.27
N VAL A 59 -1.93 8.13 -14.40
CA VAL A 59 -2.72 7.66 -15.56
C VAL A 59 -2.17 6.34 -16.11
N ARG A 60 -0.85 6.23 -16.30
CA ARG A 60 -0.21 5.00 -16.77
C ARG A 60 -0.42 3.84 -15.81
N ARG A 61 -0.27 4.08 -14.50
CA ARG A 61 -0.53 3.08 -13.45
C ARG A 61 -1.97 2.58 -13.48
N ALA A 62 -2.95 3.46 -13.68
CA ALA A 62 -4.35 3.07 -13.77
C ALA A 62 -4.69 2.35 -15.10
N ARG A 63 -3.99 2.66 -16.19
CA ARG A 63 -4.13 2.00 -17.49
C ARG A 63 -3.59 0.57 -17.47
N ASP A 64 -2.35 0.40 -17.00
CA ASP A 64 -1.59 -0.84 -17.12
C ASP A 64 -1.73 -1.76 -15.90
N GLY A 65 -2.01 -1.19 -14.73
CA GLY A 65 -2.14 -1.92 -13.47
C GLY A 65 -3.58 -2.30 -13.14
N GLU A 66 -3.75 -3.03 -12.04
CA GLU A 66 -5.06 -3.43 -11.51
C GLU A 66 -5.91 -2.21 -11.04
N LEU A 67 -7.19 -2.44 -10.73
CA LEU A 67 -8.03 -1.39 -10.13
C LEU A 67 -7.66 -1.14 -8.65
N GLN A 68 -7.10 -2.15 -7.99
CA GLN A 68 -6.72 -2.08 -6.59
C GLN A 68 -5.31 -1.50 -6.41
N ASP A 69 -5.10 -0.87 -5.26
CA ASP A 69 -3.76 -0.48 -4.83
C ASP A 69 -2.99 -1.73 -4.40
N GLN A 70 -1.81 -1.93 -4.97
CA GLN A 70 -0.92 -2.98 -4.52
C GLN A 70 -0.38 -2.65 -3.14
N SER A 71 -0.06 -3.69 -2.37
CA SER A 71 0.59 -3.53 -1.07
C SER A 71 1.85 -2.68 -1.21
N ARG A 72 1.96 -1.66 -0.35
CA ARG A 72 3.18 -0.85 -0.22
C ARG A 72 4.28 -1.58 0.55
N ARG A 73 3.97 -2.74 1.14
CA ARG A 73 4.92 -3.54 1.90
C ARG A 73 5.94 -4.15 0.93
N PRO A 74 7.24 -4.14 1.27
CA PRO A 74 8.23 -4.85 0.48
C PRO A 74 7.87 -6.35 0.40
N LEU A 75 8.09 -6.95 -0.78
CA LEU A 75 7.87 -8.38 -1.00
C LEU A 75 8.84 -9.24 -0.17
N HIS A 76 10.08 -8.78 -0.04
CA HIS A 76 11.13 -9.49 0.69
C HIS A 76 11.88 -8.51 1.61
N SER A 77 12.20 -8.99 2.81
CA SER A 77 13.05 -8.30 3.77
C SER A 77 14.20 -9.24 4.13
N PRO A 78 15.45 -8.94 3.76
CA PRO A 78 16.57 -9.88 3.84
C PRO A 78 16.92 -10.30 5.26
N THR A 79 16.60 -9.46 6.25
CA THR A 79 16.84 -9.73 7.67
C THR A 79 15.64 -10.32 8.40
N LYS A 80 14.54 -10.61 7.68
CA LYS A 80 13.36 -11.21 8.29
C LYS A 80 13.65 -12.66 8.62
N THR A 81 13.35 -13.05 9.86
CA THR A 81 13.38 -14.45 10.28
C THR A 81 12.44 -15.28 9.41
N GLU A 82 12.87 -16.47 8.99
CA GLU A 82 12.00 -17.37 8.24
C GLU A 82 10.75 -17.74 9.04
N SER A 83 9.61 -17.84 8.36
CA SER A 83 8.31 -18.09 9.02
C SER A 83 8.29 -19.37 9.85
N ARG A 84 9.00 -20.41 9.41
CA ARG A 84 9.15 -21.65 10.19
C ARG A 84 9.73 -21.41 11.59
N PHE A 85 10.70 -20.51 11.71
CA PHE A 85 11.30 -20.17 13.01
C PHE A 85 10.41 -19.23 13.82
N GLU A 86 9.71 -18.29 13.18
CA GLU A 86 8.70 -17.45 13.85
C GLU A 86 7.62 -18.33 14.50
N GLU A 87 7.09 -19.30 13.75
CA GLU A 87 6.09 -20.26 14.23
C GLU A 87 6.62 -21.13 15.38
N LEU A 88 7.85 -21.64 15.26
CA LEU A 88 8.50 -22.42 16.32
C LEU A 88 8.60 -21.60 17.62
N ILE A 89 9.05 -20.34 17.53
CA ILE A 89 9.18 -19.45 18.69
C ILE A 89 7.83 -19.25 19.36
N VAL A 90 6.76 -19.01 18.59
CA VAL A 90 5.41 -18.81 19.13
C VAL A 90 4.86 -20.08 19.76
N GLN A 91 5.06 -21.25 19.14
CA GLN A 91 4.62 -22.54 19.69
C GLN A 91 5.35 -22.85 21.00
N GLU A 92 6.66 -22.64 21.06
CA GLU A 92 7.46 -22.87 22.26
C GLU A 92 7.10 -21.89 23.39
N ALA A 93 6.81 -20.64 23.06
CA ALA A 93 6.30 -19.66 24.03
C ALA A 93 4.97 -20.12 24.63
N LYS A 94 4.03 -20.58 23.80
CA LYS A 94 2.72 -21.10 24.25
C LYS A 94 2.86 -22.36 25.09
N ARG A 95 3.76 -23.27 24.70
CA ARG A 95 3.99 -24.55 25.40
C ARG A 95 4.65 -24.36 26.76
N THR A 96 5.61 -23.45 26.87
CA THR A 96 6.43 -23.26 28.08
C THR A 96 5.93 -22.14 28.99
N GLY A 97 5.13 -21.20 28.45
CA GLY A 97 4.75 -19.96 29.14
C GLY A 97 5.93 -19.00 29.35
N PHE A 98 7.05 -19.19 28.64
CA PHE A 98 8.23 -18.35 28.80
C PHE A 98 8.13 -17.07 27.98
N ARG A 99 8.46 -15.94 28.62
CA ARG A 99 8.68 -14.66 27.92
C ARG A 99 10.04 -14.64 27.23
N TYR A 100 10.24 -13.64 26.36
CA TYR A 100 11.37 -13.54 25.42
C TYR A 100 12.75 -13.85 26.00
N ARG A 101 13.12 -13.33 27.19
CA ARG A 101 14.45 -13.59 27.79
C ARG A 101 14.67 -15.06 28.12
N ARG A 102 13.71 -15.67 28.82
CA ARG A 102 13.79 -17.08 29.23
C ARG A 102 13.65 -18.00 28.02
N LEU A 103 12.81 -17.62 27.05
CA LEU A 103 12.62 -18.36 25.82
C LEU A 103 13.90 -18.38 24.96
N THR A 104 14.60 -17.25 24.85
CA THR A 104 15.87 -17.18 24.10
C THR A 104 16.91 -18.17 24.65
N TRP A 105 17.08 -18.21 25.97
CA TRP A 105 17.95 -19.18 26.62
C TRP A 105 17.47 -20.63 26.39
N TYR A 106 16.16 -20.87 26.46
CA TYR A 106 15.57 -22.19 26.23
C TYR A 106 15.83 -22.69 24.81
N LEU A 107 15.59 -21.85 23.80
CA LEU A 107 15.84 -22.15 22.39
C LEU A 107 17.31 -22.48 22.13
N GLN A 108 18.22 -21.70 22.72
CA GLN A 108 19.66 -21.94 22.59
C GLN A 108 20.09 -23.25 23.27
N LYS A 109 19.55 -23.58 24.44
CA LYS A 109 19.97 -24.74 25.22
C LYS A 109 19.35 -26.05 24.78
N LYS A 110 18.08 -26.06 24.39
CA LYS A 110 17.34 -27.28 24.05
C LYS A 110 17.29 -27.54 22.55
N LEU A 111 17.17 -26.50 21.74
CA LEU A 111 17.00 -26.61 20.29
C LEU A 111 18.27 -26.23 19.53
N SER A 112 19.32 -25.73 20.22
CA SER A 112 20.58 -25.28 19.63
C SER A 112 20.42 -24.15 18.58
N ILE A 113 19.29 -23.43 18.63
CA ILE A 113 19.01 -22.31 17.74
C ILE A 113 19.29 -21.01 18.49
N ARG A 114 20.09 -20.12 17.90
CA ARG A 114 20.46 -18.83 18.50
C ARG A 114 19.67 -17.70 17.83
N PHE A 115 18.85 -17.01 18.61
CA PHE A 115 18.23 -15.73 18.24
C PHE A 115 18.68 -14.64 19.22
N SER A 116 18.59 -13.38 18.81
CA SER A 116 18.73 -12.26 19.76
C SER A 116 17.44 -12.12 20.59
N GLU A 117 17.58 -11.63 21.82
CA GLU A 117 16.42 -11.37 22.70
C GLU A 117 15.42 -10.41 22.04
N ASP A 118 15.92 -9.41 21.31
CA ASP A 118 15.09 -8.43 20.60
C ASP A 118 14.29 -9.05 19.46
N THR A 119 14.86 -9.99 18.70
CA THR A 119 14.14 -10.71 17.65
C THR A 119 13.02 -11.56 18.25
N VAL A 120 13.30 -12.28 19.34
CA VAL A 120 12.26 -13.07 20.03
C VAL A 120 11.18 -12.16 20.61
N LYS A 121 11.55 -11.01 21.19
CA LYS A 121 10.60 -10.01 21.69
C LYS A 121 9.70 -9.48 20.57
N ALA A 122 10.29 -9.08 19.44
CA ALA A 122 9.55 -8.54 18.29
C ALA A 122 8.57 -9.54 17.69
N ILE A 123 8.88 -10.85 17.76
CA ILE A 123 7.99 -11.93 17.30
C ILE A 123 6.85 -12.15 18.30
N LEU A 124 7.09 -12.06 19.62
CA LEU A 124 6.08 -12.33 20.64
C LEU A 124 5.15 -11.14 20.92
N GLU A 125 5.63 -9.91 20.82
CA GLU A 125 4.86 -8.71 21.18
C GLU A 125 3.53 -8.56 20.42
N PRO A 126 3.43 -8.84 19.10
CA PRO A 126 2.16 -8.84 18.39
C PRO A 126 1.20 -9.93 18.85
N VAL A 127 1.72 -11.07 19.31
CA VAL A 127 0.92 -12.24 19.72
C VAL A 127 0.34 -12.06 21.12
N GLU A 128 1.06 -11.39 22.02
CA GLU A 128 0.57 -11.08 23.38
C GLU A 128 -0.54 -10.01 23.38
N LYS A 129 -0.60 -9.17 22.34
CA LYS A 129 -1.57 -8.05 22.20
C LYS A 129 -2.82 -8.40 21.40
N ALA A 130 -2.87 -9.58 20.78
CA ALA A 130 -3.98 -10.08 19.97
C ALA A 130 -4.92 -10.96 20.81
#